data_AF-A0A9X4MVA2-F1
#
_entry.id   AF-A0A9X4MVA2-F1
#
_cell.length_a   1.000
_cell.length_b   1.000
_cell.length_c   1.000
_cell.angle_alpha   90.00
_cell.angle_beta   90.00
_cell.angle_gamma   90.00
#
_symmetry.space_group_name_H-M   'P 1'
#
loop_
_entity.id
_entity.type
_entity.pdbx_description
1 polymer ?
#
loop_
_entity_poly.entity_id
_entity_poly.type
_entity_poly.pdbx_seq_one_letter_code
_entity_poly.pdbx_strand_id
1 'polypeptide(L)' 'MKIKLFYQCHNQTIQDFENQVNDFMAGVEVVDVKYTEATAGHYEELGTNTGLLVLYK' A
#
# COMPACT_ATOMS: atom_id res chain seq x y z
N MET A 1 -4.03 12.57 14.49
CA MET A 1 -3.63 12.20 13.11
C MET A 1 -2.61 11.10 13.22
N LYS A 2 -2.91 9.97 12.59
CA LYS A 2 -2.08 8.77 12.56
C LYS A 2 -1.80 8.42 11.10
N ILE A 3 -0.79 7.59 10.91
CA ILE A 3 -0.42 7.09 9.59
C ILE A 3 -0.47 5.57 9.57
N LYS A 4 -0.88 5.01 8.44
CA LYS A 4 -0.79 3.58 8.14
C LYS A 4 -0.15 3.43 6.77
N LEU A 5 0.91 2.63 6.73
CA LEU A 5 1.67 2.35 5.51
C LEU A 5 1.35 0.93 5.06
N PHE A 6 1.06 0.78 3.78
CA PHE A 6 0.78 -0.48 3.11
C PHE A 6 1.78 -0.66 1.98
N TYR A 7 2.25 -1.88 1.78
CA TYR A 7 3.08 -2.28 0.66
C TYR A 7 2.51 -3.55 0.06
N GLN A 8 2.37 -3.60 -1.27
CA GLN A 8 2.03 -4.82 -1.95
C GLN A 8 3.24 -5.76 -1.91
N CYS A 9 3.11 -6.86 -1.18
CA CYS A 9 4.15 -7.88 -1.14
C CYS A 9 4.18 -8.70 -2.44
N HIS A 10 5.37 -9.17 -2.85
CA HIS A 10 5.53 -9.94 -4.09
C HIS A 10 4.70 -11.23 -4.16
N ASN A 11 4.32 -11.80 -3.01
CA ASN A 11 3.46 -13.00 -2.91
C ASN A 11 1.97 -12.68 -2.64
N GLN A 12 1.59 -11.41 -2.63
CA GLN A 12 0.21 -10.98 -2.36
C GLN A 12 -0.52 -10.71 -3.68
N THR A 13 -1.72 -11.26 -3.84
CA THR A 13 -2.55 -10.90 -4.98
C THR A 13 -2.99 -9.43 -4.86
N ILE A 14 -3.23 -8.77 -6.00
CA ILE A 14 -3.73 -7.38 -5.99
C ILE A 14 -5.03 -7.28 -5.19
N GLN A 15 -5.93 -8.25 -5.36
CA GLN A 15 -7.21 -8.28 -4.65
C GLN A 15 -7.03 -8.39 -3.12
N ASP A 16 -6.09 -9.21 -2.64
CA ASP A 16 -5.82 -9.31 -1.20
C ASP A 16 -5.25 -8.01 -0.63
N PHE A 17 -4.44 -7.31 -1.41
CA PHE A 17 -3.90 -6.00 -1.04
C PHE A 17 -5.00 -4.94 -0.97
N GLU A 18 -5.84 -4.86 -2.00
CA GLU A 18 -6.99 -3.95 -2.05
C GLU A 18 -7.95 -4.20 -0.88
N ASN A 19 -8.29 -5.46 -0.60
CA ASN A 19 -9.14 -5.83 0.52
C ASN A 19 -8.53 -5.37 1.86
N GLN A 20 -7.25 -5.63 2.09
CA GLN A 20 -6.58 -5.21 3.32
C GLN A 20 -6.62 -3.68 3.52
N VAL A 21 -6.39 -2.92 2.46
CA VAL A 21 -6.41 -1.45 2.50
C VAL A 21 -7.84 -0.95 2.72
N ASN A 22 -8.82 -1.51 2.02
CA ASN A 22 -10.23 -1.14 2.12
C ASN A 22 -10.80 -1.46 3.51
N ASP A 23 -10.51 -2.65 4.05
CA ASP A 23 -10.96 -3.06 5.38
C ASP A 23 -10.44 -2.11 6.47
N PHE A 24 -9.18 -1.67 6.35
CA PHE A 24 -8.63 -0.67 7.25
C PHE A 24 -9.33 0.69 7.10
N MET A 25 -9.48 1.19 5.87
CA MET A 25 -10.08 2.49 5.60
C MET A 25 -11.56 2.56 6.00
N ALA A 26 -12.28 1.44 5.96
CA ALA A 26 -13.66 1.36 6.42
C ALA A 26 -13.81 1.60 7.94
N GLY A 27 -12.75 1.34 8.72
CA GLY A 27 -12.75 1.46 10.18
C GLY A 27 -12.28 2.80 10.74
N VAL A 28 -11.85 3.74 9.89
CA VAL A 28 -11.24 5.01 10.33
C VAL A 28 -11.74 6.20 9.53
N GLU A 29 -11.68 7.40 10.11
CA GLU A 29 -11.88 8.63 9.35
C GLU A 29 -10.62 8.93 8.53
N VAL A 30 -10.64 8.54 7.25
CA VAL A 30 -9.55 8.80 6.31
C VAL A 30 -9.48 10.29 6.00
N VAL A 31 -8.27 10.85 6.13
CA VAL A 31 -7.97 12.25 5.85
C VAL A 31 -7.33 12.40 4.48
N ASP A 32 -6.39 11.53 4.13
CA ASP A 32 -5.67 11.56 2.85
C ASP A 32 -5.07 10.18 2.53
N VAL A 33 -4.87 9.88 1.25
CA VAL A 33 -4.20 8.67 0.78
C VAL A 33 -3.17 9.05 -0.28
N LYS A 34 -1.91 8.70 -0.03
CA LYS A 34 -0.80 8.96 -0.96
C LYS A 34 -0.31 7.65 -1.55
N TYR A 35 -0.10 7.66 -2.87
CA TYR A 35 0.48 6.56 -3.62
C TYR A 35 1.97 6.78 -3.84
N THR A 36 2.75 5.70 -3.73
CA THR A 36 4.15 5.65 -4.12
C THR A 36 4.41 4.36 -4.85
N GLU A 37 5.22 4.42 -5.90
CA GLU A 37 5.73 3.24 -6.57
C GLU A 37 7.25 3.38 -6.69
N ALA A 38 7.94 2.31 -6.35
CA ALA A 38 9.39 2.24 -6.45
C ALA A 38 9.78 1.02 -7.26
N THR A 39 10.55 1.22 -8.32
CA THR A 39 11.24 0.12 -8.99
C THR A 39 12.34 -0.39 -8.05
N ALA A 40 12.34 -1.68 -7.76
CA ALA A 40 13.30 -2.32 -6.86
C ALA A 40 13.77 -3.64 -7.48
N GLY A 41 15.06 -3.93 -7.37
CA GLY A 41 15.61 -5.16 -7.95
C GLY A 41 17.07 -5.05 -8.38
N HIS A 42 17.62 -6.17 -8.83
CA HIS A 42 18.92 -6.22 -9.51
C HIS A 42 18.71 -6.32 -11.02
N TYR A 43 19.77 -6.19 -11.82
CA TYR A 43 19.64 -6.03 -13.28
C TYR A 43 18.84 -7.16 -13.98
N GLU A 44 18.82 -8.37 -13.41
CA GLU A 44 18.06 -9.53 -13.93
C GLU A 44 16.67 -9.71 -13.32
N GLU A 45 16.39 -9.05 -12.19
CA GLU A 45 15.13 -9.18 -11.44
C GLU A 45 14.66 -7.79 -11.00
N LEU A 46 14.18 -7.01 -11.97
CA LEU A 46 13.52 -5.73 -11.70
C LEU A 46 12.03 -5.97 -11.42
N GLY A 47 11.57 -5.52 -10.26
CA GLY A 47 10.17 -5.47 -9.89
C GLY A 47 9.72 -4.06 -9.52
N THR A 48 8.43 -3.91 -9.27
CA THR A 48 7.82 -2.67 -8.78
C THR A 48 7.17 -2.91 -7.43
N ASN A 49 7.52 -2.09 -6.45
CA ASN A 49 6.89 -2.09 -5.14
C ASN A 49 5.83 -0.98 -5.10
N THR A 50 4.57 -1.37 -4.99
CA THR A 50 3.44 -0.46 -4.78
C THR A 50 3.27 -0.19 -3.30
N GLY A 51 3.18 1.09 -2.92
CA GLY A 51 2.95 1.52 -1.55
C GLY A 51 1.81 2.54 -1.44
N LEU A 52 1.07 2.45 -0.34
CA LEU A 52 0.03 3.42 0.02
C LEU A 52 0.27 3.94 1.44
N LEU A 53 0.26 5.27 1.60
CA LEU A 53 0.28 5.94 2.90
C LEU A 53 -1.10 6.54 3.18
N VAL A 54 -1.79 6.00 4.17
CA VAL A 54 -3.10 6.49 4.62
C VAL A 54 -2.91 7.37 5.85
N LEU A 55 -3.35 8.62 5.77
CA LEU A 55 -3.47 9.52 6.91
C LEU A 55 -4.90 9.43 7.43
N TYR A 56 -5.07 9.26 8.74
CA TYR A 56 -6.38 9.07 9.36
C TYR A 56 -6.45 9.72 10.75
N LYS A 57 -7.66 9.93 11.26
CA LYS A 57 -7.86 10.47 12.62
C LYS A 57 -7.82 9.37 13.68
#